data_AF-A0A5B7V5D0-F1
#
_entry.id   AF-A0A5B7V5D0-F1
#
_cell.length_a   1.000
_cell.length_b   1.000
_cell.length_c   1.000
_cell.angle_alpha   90.00
_cell.angle_beta   90.00
_cell.angle_gamma   90.00
#
_symmetry.space_group_name_H-M   'P 1'
#
loop_
_entity.id
_entity.type
_entity.pdbx_description
1 polymer ?
#
loop_
_entity_poly.entity_id
_entity_poly.type
_entity_poly.pdbx_seq_one_letter_code
_entity_poly.pdbx_strand_id
1 'polypeptide(L)'
;MPSSDRYTNTSVAAAAVTNFESGTGAWSTGAQASAMAQSTEQAHESANSLKLTRSATATGYMVVSGNTDYPVAASTAYILDWWMYANSTAAVYRIDTDWYTSGQAYISTTTGTNVTCTQNAWTHAGPFTITSAATAAFARPALIAVSGSSTGDLVYLDEIYLYQRLWRHQLPMLQSMNRAATR
;
A
#
# COMPACT_ATOMS: atom_id res chain seq x y z
N MET A 1 11.81 40.85 14.17
CA MET A 1 11.55 39.83 13.14
C MET A 1 11.70 38.45 13.79
N PRO A 2 10.62 37.70 14.06
CA PRO A 2 10.70 36.29 14.43
C PRO A 2 10.47 35.45 13.16
N SER A 3 11.53 34.80 12.67
CA SER A 3 11.77 33.36 12.80
C SER A 3 10.76 32.53 12.01
N SER A 4 11.16 32.20 10.78
CA SER A 4 10.54 31.25 9.89
C SER A 4 10.76 29.82 10.40
N ASP A 5 9.88 29.34 11.28
CA ASP A 5 9.87 27.93 11.64
C ASP A 5 9.08 27.13 10.58
N ARG A 6 9.86 26.31 9.87
CA ARG A 6 9.46 25.44 8.77
C ARG A 6 8.38 24.46 9.25
N TYR A 7 7.17 24.61 8.70
CA TYR A 7 6.12 23.60 8.77
C TYR A 7 6.49 22.38 7.91
N THR A 8 7.23 21.42 8.47
CA THR A 8 7.30 20.06 7.91
C THR A 8 7.02 19.07 9.02
N ASN A 9 5.76 19.00 9.43
CA ASN A 9 5.29 17.87 10.24
C ASN A 9 3.86 17.53 9.86
N THR A 10 3.70 16.95 8.68
CA THR A 10 2.55 16.08 8.40
C THR A 10 2.72 14.84 9.26
N SER A 11 2.12 14.85 10.45
CA SER A 11 2.05 13.70 11.32
C SER A 11 1.26 12.60 10.61
N VAL A 12 1.93 11.57 10.11
CA VAL A 12 1.31 10.37 9.56
C VAL A 12 1.31 9.33 10.67
N ALA A 13 0.14 8.88 11.14
CA ALA A 13 0.06 7.73 12.03
C ALA A 13 0.05 6.45 11.21
N ALA A 14 0.84 5.46 11.68
CA ALA A 14 1.03 4.13 11.11
C ALA A 14 1.03 4.11 9.57
N ALA A 15 2.12 4.58 8.96
CA ALA A 15 2.41 4.28 7.57
C ALA A 15 3.00 2.86 7.53
N ALA A 16 2.25 1.91 6.99
CA ALA A 16 2.83 0.66 6.54
C ALA A 16 3.32 0.90 5.11
N VAL A 17 4.64 0.87 4.95
CA VAL A 17 5.33 1.09 3.66
C VAL A 17 6.00 -0.20 3.27
N THR A 18 5.73 -0.68 2.06
CA THR A 18 6.54 -1.72 1.46
C THR A 18 7.29 -1.14 0.27
N ASN A 19 8.62 -1.03 0.40
CA ASN A 19 9.56 -0.56 -0.63
C ASN A 19 10.49 -1.67 -1.15
N PHE A 20 10.30 -2.91 -0.69
CA PHE A 20 11.04 -4.10 -1.15
C PHE A 20 12.57 -4.04 -1.08
N GLU A 21 13.17 -3.16 -0.28
CA GLU A 21 14.64 -3.06 -0.19
C GLU A 21 15.29 -4.19 0.61
N SER A 22 14.52 -4.89 1.45
CA SER A 22 14.98 -6.00 2.29
C SER A 22 14.40 -7.36 1.87
N GLY A 23 13.95 -7.47 0.62
CA GLY A 23 13.29 -8.67 0.09
C GLY A 23 11.77 -8.50 -0.04
N THR A 24 11.07 -9.62 -0.22
CA THR A 24 9.63 -9.63 -0.48
C THR A 24 8.77 -9.64 0.79
N GLY A 25 9.36 -9.72 1.98
CA GLY A 25 8.63 -9.79 3.24
C GLY A 25 7.62 -10.95 3.26
N ALA A 26 6.41 -10.69 3.76
CA ALA A 26 5.30 -11.64 3.82
C ALA A 26 4.39 -11.59 2.58
N TRP A 27 4.82 -10.96 1.48
CA TRP A 27 4.10 -11.01 0.22
C TRP A 27 4.15 -12.42 -0.39
N SER A 28 3.09 -12.79 -1.10
CA SER A 28 2.98 -14.09 -1.76
C SER A 28 2.19 -13.99 -3.06
N THR A 29 2.53 -14.84 -4.03
CA THR A 29 1.84 -14.90 -5.33
C THR A 29 0.39 -15.31 -5.15
N GLY A 30 -0.52 -14.64 -5.86
CA GLY A 30 -1.87 -15.13 -6.08
C GLY A 30 -1.94 -16.03 -7.32
N ALA A 31 -3.16 -16.50 -7.64
CA ALA A 31 -3.38 -17.44 -8.76
C ALA A 31 -3.00 -16.88 -10.15
N GLN A 32 -2.85 -15.56 -10.25
CA GLN A 32 -2.57 -14.84 -11.50
C GLN A 32 -1.07 -14.55 -11.70
N ALA A 33 -0.19 -14.92 -10.76
CA ALA A 33 1.26 -14.87 -10.93
C ALA A 33 1.89 -16.28 -10.87
N SER A 34 2.91 -16.52 -11.69
CA SER A 34 3.70 -17.76 -11.68
C SER A 34 4.99 -17.63 -10.89
N ALA A 35 5.47 -16.41 -10.70
CA ALA A 35 6.68 -16.12 -9.94
C ALA A 35 6.60 -14.73 -9.30
N MET A 36 7.31 -14.58 -8.19
CA MET A 36 7.54 -13.33 -7.48
C MET A 36 8.96 -13.33 -6.92
N ALA A 37 9.67 -12.21 -7.07
CA ALA A 37 10.99 -12.02 -6.47
C ALA A 37 11.27 -10.52 -6.25
N GLN A 38 12.14 -10.20 -5.28
CA GLN A 38 12.81 -8.91 -5.26
C GLN A 38 13.70 -8.78 -6.49
N SER A 39 13.77 -7.60 -7.10
CA SER A 39 14.52 -7.37 -8.34
C SER A 39 15.19 -6.01 -8.38
N THR A 40 16.41 -6.00 -8.92
CA THR A 40 17.16 -4.77 -9.27
C THR A 40 17.00 -4.39 -10.75
N GLU A 41 16.17 -5.12 -11.52
CA GLU A 41 16.02 -4.87 -12.97
C GLU A 41 15.25 -3.57 -13.26
N GLN A 42 14.28 -3.27 -12.40
CA GLN A 42 13.54 -2.01 -12.35
C GLN A 42 13.36 -1.66 -10.88
N ALA A 43 13.52 -0.39 -10.54
CA ALA A 43 13.17 0.17 -9.23
C ALA A 43 12.60 1.56 -9.47
N HIS A 44 11.59 1.96 -8.71
CA HIS A 44 11.07 3.33 -8.78
C HIS A 44 11.90 4.22 -7.85
N GLU A 45 12.09 3.76 -6.62
CA GLU A 45 12.97 4.37 -5.64
C GLU A 45 14.11 3.41 -5.28
N SER A 46 15.26 3.97 -4.89
CA SER A 46 16.40 3.19 -4.39
C SER A 46 16.89 2.10 -5.36
N ALA A 47 16.94 0.84 -4.96
CA ALA A 47 17.68 -0.20 -5.69
C ALA A 47 16.83 -1.41 -6.07
N ASN A 48 15.70 -1.63 -5.41
CA ASN A 48 14.91 -2.84 -5.55
C ASN A 48 13.42 -2.52 -5.74
N SER A 49 12.73 -3.42 -6.44
CA SER A 49 11.26 -3.48 -6.43
C SER A 49 10.80 -4.94 -6.38
N LEU A 50 9.48 -5.15 -6.28
CA LEU A 50 8.89 -6.47 -6.40
C LEU A 50 8.59 -6.80 -7.86
N LYS A 51 9.26 -7.80 -8.42
CA LYS A 51 9.00 -8.35 -9.76
C LYS A 51 7.99 -9.50 -9.69
N LEU A 52 7.02 -9.47 -10.60
CA LEU A 52 5.98 -10.47 -10.78
C LEU A 52 5.96 -10.94 -12.24
N THR A 53 5.76 -12.25 -12.43
CA THR A 53 5.53 -12.83 -13.76
C THR A 53 4.08 -13.28 -13.87
N ARG A 54 3.38 -12.80 -14.90
CA ARG A 54 1.97 -13.13 -15.16
C ARG A 54 1.81 -14.60 -15.58
N SER A 55 0.89 -15.35 -14.95
CA SER A 55 0.64 -16.76 -15.26
C SER A 55 -0.52 -17.01 -16.24
N ALA A 56 -1.55 -16.15 -16.22
CA ALA A 56 -2.76 -16.31 -17.02
C ALA A 56 -3.30 -14.94 -17.47
N THR A 57 -4.41 -14.89 -18.21
CA THR A 57 -5.03 -13.61 -18.67
C THR A 57 -6.30 -13.25 -17.92
N ALA A 58 -6.82 -14.14 -17.08
CA ALA A 58 -8.05 -13.92 -16.31
C ALA A 58 -7.84 -12.87 -15.21
N THR A 59 -8.86 -12.07 -14.91
CA THR A 59 -8.79 -11.11 -13.80
C THR A 59 -8.55 -11.83 -12.46
N GLY A 60 -7.65 -11.30 -11.62
CA GLY A 60 -7.44 -11.83 -10.27
C GLY A 60 -6.10 -11.46 -9.62
N TYR A 61 -5.85 -12.07 -8.46
CA TYR A 61 -4.72 -11.81 -7.57
C TYR A 61 -3.37 -12.14 -8.18
N MET A 62 -2.57 -11.12 -8.46
CA MET A 62 -1.15 -11.25 -8.83
C MET A 62 -0.31 -11.52 -7.58
N VAL A 63 -0.45 -10.67 -6.57
CA VAL A 63 0.28 -10.78 -5.31
C VAL A 63 -0.57 -10.24 -4.17
N VAL A 64 -0.42 -10.83 -3.00
CA VAL A 64 -1.10 -10.45 -1.75
C VAL A 64 -0.07 -10.26 -0.65
N SER A 65 -0.24 -9.25 0.20
CA SER A 65 0.59 -9.11 1.40
C SER A 65 0.21 -10.16 2.47
N GLY A 66 0.97 -10.22 3.56
CA GLY A 66 0.55 -10.95 4.76
C GLY A 66 -0.61 -10.23 5.45
N ASN A 67 -1.49 -10.99 6.10
CA ASN A 67 -2.67 -10.46 6.77
C ASN A 67 -2.34 -9.63 8.03
N THR A 68 -1.12 -9.76 8.58
CA THR A 68 -0.70 -9.05 9.82
C THR A 68 0.17 -7.82 9.55
N ASP A 69 0.58 -7.62 8.30
CA ASP A 69 1.62 -6.63 7.97
C ASP A 69 1.09 -5.18 8.01
N TYR A 70 -0.23 -5.03 7.94
CA TYR A 70 -0.91 -3.74 7.87
C TYR A 70 -1.93 -3.60 9.01
N PRO A 71 -1.51 -3.27 10.24
CA PRO A 71 -2.44 -2.99 11.33
C PRO A 71 -3.25 -1.72 11.03
N VAL A 72 -4.56 -1.79 11.27
CA VAL A 72 -5.49 -0.68 11.04
C VAL A 72 -6.48 -0.53 12.19
N ALA A 73 -6.83 0.71 12.52
CA ALA A 73 -8.03 1.03 13.29
C ALA A 73 -9.29 0.80 12.46
N ALA A 74 -10.35 0.32 13.11
CA ALA A 74 -11.68 0.14 12.53
C ALA A 74 -12.34 1.46 12.13
N SER A 75 -13.25 1.42 11.15
CA SER A 75 -14.03 2.58 10.65
C SER A 75 -13.19 3.82 10.35
N THR A 76 -11.95 3.64 9.92
CA THR A 76 -10.97 4.73 9.78
C THR A 76 -10.61 4.90 8.31
N ALA A 77 -10.50 6.15 7.87
CA ALA A 77 -10.06 6.48 6.52
C ALA A 77 -8.52 6.40 6.42
N TYR A 78 -8.05 5.72 5.38
CA TYR A 78 -6.66 5.57 4.99
C TYR A 78 -6.46 6.10 3.58
N ILE A 79 -5.22 6.48 3.30
CA ILE A 79 -4.73 6.74 1.97
C ILE A 79 -3.93 5.54 1.50
N LEU A 80 -4.30 5.03 0.32
CA LEU A 80 -3.56 4.03 -0.43
C LEU A 80 -2.83 4.72 -1.58
N ASP A 81 -1.53 4.49 -1.68
CA ASP A 81 -0.67 5.02 -2.72
C ASP A 81 0.37 3.97 -3.12
N TRP A 82 0.72 3.87 -4.40
CA TRP A 82 1.63 2.85 -4.93
C TRP A 82 2.15 3.17 -6.33
N TRP A 83 3.27 2.55 -6.69
CA TRP A 83 3.89 2.66 -8.00
C TRP A 83 3.97 1.31 -8.70
N MET A 84 3.74 1.32 -10.02
CA MET A 84 3.88 0.11 -10.82
C MET A 84 4.56 0.36 -12.16
N TYR A 85 5.28 -0.63 -12.65
CA TYR A 85 5.83 -0.66 -14.00
C TYR A 85 5.33 -1.93 -14.68
N ALA A 86 4.88 -1.83 -15.92
CA ALA A 86 4.46 -2.99 -16.70
C ALA A 86 5.11 -2.97 -18.09
N ASN A 87 5.61 -4.11 -18.54
CA ASN A 87 6.18 -4.24 -19.89
C ASN A 87 5.10 -4.42 -20.98
N SER A 88 3.87 -4.71 -20.56
CA SER A 88 2.69 -4.95 -21.39
C SER A 88 1.99 -3.65 -21.79
N THR A 89 1.54 -3.55 -23.05
CA THR A 89 0.81 -2.38 -23.55
C THR A 89 -0.60 -2.30 -22.96
N ALA A 90 -0.96 -1.15 -22.39
CA ALA A 90 -2.31 -0.87 -21.86
C ALA A 90 -2.81 -1.86 -20.79
N ALA A 91 -1.89 -2.45 -20.02
CA ALA A 91 -2.28 -3.30 -18.91
C ALA A 91 -2.95 -2.49 -17.79
N VAL A 92 -4.00 -3.07 -17.22
CA VAL A 92 -4.81 -2.44 -16.18
C VAL A 92 -4.66 -3.26 -14.91
N TYR A 93 -4.26 -2.57 -13.83
CA TYR A 93 -4.15 -3.15 -12.49
C TYR A 93 -4.91 -2.31 -11.48
N ARG A 94 -5.13 -2.88 -10.30
CA ARG A 94 -5.57 -2.14 -9.11
C ARG A 94 -5.07 -2.84 -7.87
N ILE A 95 -5.10 -2.16 -6.73
CA ILE A 95 -4.95 -2.81 -5.43
C ILE A 95 -6.31 -2.94 -4.76
N ASP A 96 -6.75 -4.18 -4.55
CA ASP A 96 -7.87 -4.49 -3.67
C ASP A 96 -7.33 -4.62 -2.23
N THR A 97 -8.12 -4.21 -1.23
CA THR A 97 -7.73 -4.28 0.19
C THR A 97 -8.72 -5.15 0.94
N ASP A 98 -8.27 -6.30 1.40
CA ASP A 98 -9.06 -7.19 2.26
C ASP A 98 -8.93 -6.76 3.72
N TRP A 99 -10.05 -6.76 4.45
CA TRP A 99 -10.12 -6.39 5.86
C TRP A 99 -10.28 -7.62 6.74
N TYR A 100 -9.54 -7.64 7.84
CA TYR A 100 -9.51 -8.75 8.79
C TYR A 100 -9.76 -8.29 10.21
N THR A 101 -10.41 -9.13 11.01
CA THR A 101 -10.55 -8.95 12.47
C THR A 101 -9.22 -9.23 13.17
N SER A 102 -9.13 -8.92 14.47
CA SER A 102 -7.95 -9.25 15.29
C SER A 102 -7.68 -10.76 15.39
N GLY A 103 -8.72 -11.59 15.24
CA GLY A 103 -8.63 -13.05 15.14
C GLY A 103 -8.32 -13.56 13.74
N GLN A 104 -7.91 -12.70 12.81
CA GLN A 104 -7.58 -13.03 11.40
C GLN A 104 -8.75 -13.58 10.58
N ALA A 105 -10.00 -13.33 11.00
CA ALA A 105 -11.17 -13.66 10.20
C ALA A 105 -11.40 -12.58 9.14
N TYR A 106 -11.60 -12.98 7.88
CA TYR A 106 -11.96 -12.08 6.79
C TYR A 106 -13.32 -11.41 7.06
N ILE A 107 -13.42 -10.12 6.72
CA ILE A 107 -14.62 -9.30 6.89
C ILE A 107 -15.20 -8.93 5.53
N SER A 108 -14.44 -8.20 4.74
CA SER A 108 -14.85 -7.65 3.44
C SER A 108 -13.62 -7.22 2.63
N THR A 109 -13.84 -6.91 1.36
CA THR A 109 -12.84 -6.31 0.46
C THR A 109 -13.31 -4.91 0.06
N THR A 110 -12.38 -3.95 0.09
CA THR A 110 -12.53 -2.70 -0.67
C THR A 110 -11.86 -2.86 -2.03
N THR A 111 -12.66 -2.82 -3.09
CA THR A 111 -12.14 -2.87 -4.46
C THR A 111 -11.46 -1.54 -4.82
N GLY A 112 -10.24 -1.61 -5.34
CA GLY A 112 -9.48 -0.44 -5.76
C GLY A 112 -9.98 0.18 -7.07
N THR A 113 -9.42 1.34 -7.42
CA THR A 113 -9.64 1.95 -8.73
C THR A 113 -8.72 1.33 -9.77
N ASN A 114 -9.26 1.00 -10.95
CA ASN A 114 -8.48 0.52 -12.08
C ASN A 114 -7.52 1.61 -12.58
N VAL A 115 -6.25 1.25 -12.75
CA VAL A 115 -5.19 2.11 -13.27
C VAL A 115 -4.57 1.47 -14.51
N THR A 116 -4.61 2.21 -15.62
CA THR A 116 -3.95 1.81 -16.86
C THR A 116 -2.48 2.19 -16.83
N CYS A 117 -1.60 1.22 -17.01
CA CYS A 117 -0.17 1.41 -17.05
C CYS A 117 0.29 2.07 -18.35
N THR A 118 1.30 2.92 -18.24
CA THR A 118 2.14 3.28 -19.37
C THR A 118 3.14 2.15 -19.62
N GLN A 119 3.20 1.63 -20.85
CA GLN A 119 4.12 0.55 -21.18
C GLN A 119 5.56 0.98 -20.96
N ASN A 120 6.34 0.13 -20.31
CA ASN A 120 7.76 0.33 -20.03
C ASN A 120 8.08 1.63 -19.27
N ALA A 121 7.13 2.11 -18.45
CA ALA A 121 7.32 3.28 -17.60
C ALA A 121 6.62 3.09 -16.25
N TRP A 122 7.18 3.72 -15.22
CA TRP A 122 6.55 3.79 -13.90
C TRP A 122 5.27 4.62 -13.97
N THR A 123 4.20 4.06 -13.44
CA THR A 123 2.87 4.67 -13.36
C THR A 123 2.51 4.80 -11.89
N HIS A 124 2.25 6.04 -11.47
CA HIS A 124 1.76 6.35 -10.14
C HIS A 124 0.27 6.02 -10.01
N ALA A 125 -0.12 5.41 -8.90
CA ALA A 125 -1.50 5.03 -8.63
C ALA A 125 -1.94 5.49 -7.24
N GLY A 126 -2.46 6.72 -7.18
CA GLY A 126 -2.96 7.30 -5.94
C GLY A 126 -2.85 8.82 -5.96
N PRO A 127 -3.16 9.47 -4.82
CA PRO A 127 -3.66 8.86 -3.59
C PRO A 127 -5.16 8.49 -3.67
N PHE A 128 -5.52 7.29 -3.21
CA PHE A 128 -6.91 6.85 -3.07
C PHE A 128 -7.33 6.82 -1.61
N THR A 129 -8.53 7.31 -1.29
CA THR A 129 -9.09 7.19 0.06
C THR A 129 -9.90 5.91 0.18
N ILE A 130 -9.53 5.04 1.13
CA ILE A 130 -10.27 3.83 1.47
C ILE A 130 -10.62 3.83 2.96
N THR A 131 -11.77 3.27 3.32
CA THR A 131 -12.23 3.22 4.72
C THR A 131 -12.24 1.78 5.21
N SER A 132 -11.57 1.52 6.33
CA SER A 132 -11.56 0.20 6.95
C SER A 132 -12.95 -0.20 7.46
N ALA A 133 -13.24 -1.51 7.46
CA ALA A 133 -14.49 -2.02 7.99
C ALA A 133 -14.66 -1.77 9.51
N ALA A 134 -15.89 -1.84 9.99
CA ALA A 134 -16.24 -1.47 11.38
C ALA A 134 -15.60 -2.33 12.48
N THR A 135 -15.08 -3.51 12.13
CA THR A 135 -14.38 -4.42 13.05
C THR A 135 -12.98 -4.77 12.57
N ALA A 136 -12.46 -4.02 11.59
CA ALA A 136 -11.13 -4.26 11.03
C ALA A 136 -10.04 -3.94 12.06
N ALA A 137 -9.08 -4.85 12.18
CA ALA A 137 -7.84 -4.69 12.93
C ALA A 137 -6.61 -4.81 12.02
N PHE A 138 -6.76 -5.48 10.87
CA PHE A 138 -5.71 -5.61 9.87
C PHE A 138 -6.25 -5.43 8.46
N ALA A 139 -5.36 -5.03 7.56
CA ALA A 139 -5.58 -4.94 6.12
C ALA A 139 -4.65 -5.91 5.39
N ARG A 140 -5.04 -6.28 4.17
CA ARG A 140 -4.19 -7.03 3.25
C ARG A 140 -4.32 -6.44 1.84
N PRO A 141 -3.42 -5.53 1.48
CA PRO A 141 -3.31 -5.06 0.11
C PRO A 141 -2.99 -6.20 -0.86
N ALA A 142 -3.63 -6.18 -2.02
CA ALA A 142 -3.51 -7.20 -3.03
C ALA A 142 -3.53 -6.60 -4.43
N LEU A 143 -2.46 -6.79 -5.21
CA LEU A 143 -2.43 -6.36 -6.61
C LEU A 143 -3.28 -7.30 -7.47
N ILE A 144 -4.22 -6.74 -8.20
CA ILE A 144 -5.11 -7.43 -9.12
C ILE A 144 -4.75 -7.07 -10.55
N ALA A 145 -4.49 -8.09 -11.37
CA ALA A 145 -4.47 -7.92 -12.82
C ALA A 145 -5.91 -7.89 -13.33
N VAL A 146 -6.27 -6.86 -14.10
CA VAL A 146 -7.63 -6.67 -14.60
C VAL A 146 -7.70 -7.04 -16.07
N SER A 147 -6.88 -6.41 -16.91
CA SER A 147 -6.84 -6.63 -18.36
C SER A 147 -5.51 -6.18 -18.97
N GLY A 148 -5.30 -6.43 -20.26
CA GLY A 148 -4.17 -5.90 -21.05
C GLY A 148 -2.79 -6.53 -20.78
N SER A 149 -2.67 -7.44 -19.81
CA SER A 149 -1.49 -8.30 -19.64
C SER A 149 -1.74 -9.72 -20.13
N SER A 150 -0.69 -10.32 -20.66
CA SER A 150 -0.60 -11.68 -21.20
C SER A 150 0.26 -12.56 -20.31
N THR A 151 0.12 -13.88 -20.44
CA THR A 151 1.02 -14.83 -19.77
C THR A 151 2.47 -14.55 -20.14
N GLY A 152 3.34 -14.48 -19.13
CA GLY A 152 4.76 -14.16 -19.29
C GLY A 152 5.10 -12.68 -19.17
N ASP A 153 4.10 -11.79 -19.19
CA ASP A 153 4.34 -10.36 -18.96
C ASP A 153 4.89 -10.12 -17.56
N LEU A 154 5.72 -9.08 -17.46
CA LEU A 154 6.42 -8.69 -16.24
C LEU A 154 5.79 -7.42 -15.69
N VAL A 155 5.53 -7.45 -14.39
CA VAL A 155 5.03 -6.31 -13.62
C VAL A 155 5.96 -6.09 -12.45
N TYR A 156 6.31 -4.84 -12.20
CA TYR A 156 7.05 -4.43 -11.03
C TYR A 156 6.16 -3.55 -10.17
N LEU A 157 6.24 -3.75 -8.85
CA LEU A 157 5.48 -3.03 -7.86
C LEU A 157 6.46 -2.44 -6.85
N ASP A 158 6.26 -1.19 -6.48
CA ASP A 158 7.13 -0.48 -5.56
C ASP A 158 6.32 0.48 -4.68
N GLU A 159 6.90 0.85 -3.54
CA GLU A 159 6.43 1.94 -2.69
C GLU A 159 4.93 1.87 -2.34
N ILE A 160 4.49 0.75 -1.78
CA ILE A 160 3.09 0.57 -1.40
C ILE A 160 2.87 1.20 -0.04
N TYR A 161 2.16 2.32 -0.03
CA TYR A 161 1.81 3.08 1.15
C TYR A 161 0.35 2.84 1.54
N LEU A 162 0.13 2.45 2.80
CA LEU A 162 -1.17 2.54 3.44
C LEU A 162 -1.03 3.31 4.75
N TYR A 163 -1.66 4.49 4.84
CA TYR A 163 -1.44 5.38 5.97
C TYR A 163 -2.65 6.23 6.33
N GLN A 164 -2.73 6.64 7.60
CA GLN A 164 -3.75 7.60 8.04
C GLN A 164 -3.30 9.03 7.77
N ARG A 165 -4.18 9.82 7.16
CA ARG A 165 -3.99 11.26 7.09
C ARG A 165 -4.49 11.89 8.39
N LEU A 166 -3.60 12.23 9.32
CA LEU A 166 -4.00 12.98 10.50
C LEU A 166 -4.31 14.43 10.13
N TRP A 167 -5.46 14.91 10.57
CA TRP A 167 -5.81 16.33 10.48
C TRP A 167 -5.12 17.10 11.62
N ARG A 168 -4.70 18.35 11.36
CA ARG A 168 -3.89 19.22 12.26
C ARG A 168 -4.42 19.38 13.70
N HIS A 169 -5.67 19.01 13.98
CA HIS A 169 -6.29 19.12 15.32
C HIS A 169 -6.20 17.85 16.17
N GLN A 170 -5.63 16.75 15.67
CA GLN A 170 -5.44 15.50 16.42
C GLN A 170 -4.01 15.29 16.93
N LEU A 171 -3.17 16.33 16.97
CA LEU A 171 -1.91 16.26 17.69
C LEU A 171 -2.24 15.97 19.17
N PRO A 172 -1.65 14.95 19.81
CA PRO A 172 -1.80 14.76 21.25
C PRO A 172 -1.32 16.04 21.91
N MET A 173 -2.26 16.81 22.47
CA MET A 173 -1.90 17.98 23.26
C MET A 173 -1.01 17.46 24.37
N LEU A 174 0.27 17.85 24.35
CA LEU A 174 1.20 17.64 25.44
C LEU A 174 0.47 18.04 26.71
N GLN A 175 0.12 17.04 27.52
CA GLN A 175 -0.51 17.23 28.82
C GLN A 175 0.44 18.14 29.59
N SER A 176 0.11 19.43 29.65
CA SER A 176 0.96 20.41 30.30
C SER A 176 1.16 19.93 31.73
N MET A 177 2.43 19.74 32.06
CA MET A 177 2.89 19.30 33.35
C MET A 177 2.30 20.23 34.41
N ASN A 178 1.26 19.77 35.11
CA ASN A 178 0.86 20.33 36.39
C ASN A 178 1.98 20.02 37.39
N ARG A 179 3.07 20.81 37.35
CA ARG A 179 4.03 20.87 38.44
C ARG A 179 3.30 21.48 39.63
N ALA A 180 3.05 20.63 40.62
CA ALA A 180 2.64 21.02 41.96
C ALA A 180 3.54 22.15 42.48
N ALA A 181 2.95 23.33 42.70
CA ALA A 181 3.56 24.33 43.55
C ALA A 181 3.21 23.95 45.00
N THR A 182 4.13 23.24 45.65
CA THR A 182 4.20 23.21 47.12
C THR A 182 4.81 24.53 47.57
N ARG A 183 4.06 25.30 48.37
CA ARG A 183 4.52 25.98 49.59
C ARG A 183 3.30 26.44 50.38
#